data_AF-A0A979G6P2-F1
#
_entry.id   AF-A0A979G6P2-F1
#
_cell.length_a   1.000
_cell.length_b   1.000
_cell.length_c   1.000
_cell.angle_alpha   90.00
_cell.angle_beta   90.00
_cell.angle_gamma   90.00
#
_symmetry.space_group_name_H-M   'P 1'
#
loop_
_entity.id
_entity.type
_entity.pdbx_description
1 polymer ?
#
loop_
_entity_poly.entity_id
_entity_poly.type
_entity_poly.pdbx_seq_one_letter_code
_entity_poly.pdbx_strand_id
1 'polypeptide(L)'
;MTAQFKTNAVIKSSSSYILFSAPDGLFVVLKLSNMRITTIDHKGLKETACNIPPNTPVVMLNLLRFKPDGGREIYYQQYIPSFQELTTKLQLEGIKLAWGGNVSGRLAIADNEWWDDVLLVEYPDFASFLLIAESDGYRNDAEPFRLAAIDDCRLIPMVGFMKE
;
A
#
# COMPACT_ATOMS: atom_id res chain seq x y z
N MET A 1 -26.19 22.68 11.03
CA MET A 1 -26.74 22.37 12.37
C MET A 1 -26.14 21.03 12.79
N THR A 2 -25.07 21.07 13.58
CA THR A 2 -24.28 19.89 13.96
C THR A 2 -24.99 19.19 15.11
N ALA A 3 -25.59 18.03 14.87
CA ALA A 3 -26.21 17.25 15.93
C ALA A 3 -25.10 16.56 16.76
N GLN A 4 -24.87 17.06 17.97
CA GLN A 4 -24.13 16.32 18.99
C GLN A 4 -25.03 15.20 19.52
N PHE A 5 -24.78 13.97 19.10
CA PHE A 5 -25.40 12.79 19.74
C PHE A 5 -24.69 12.52 21.06
N LYS A 6 -25.27 12.96 22.17
CA LYS A 6 -24.98 12.42 23.50
C LYS A 6 -25.73 11.10 23.65
N THR A 7 -25.07 9.95 23.55
CA THR A 7 -25.57 8.72 24.18
C THR A 7 -24.46 7.67 24.35
N ASN A 8 -24.28 7.25 25.60
CA ASN A 8 -23.46 6.11 26.03
C ASN A 8 -24.14 4.78 25.63
N ALA A 9 -24.27 4.47 24.33
CA ALA A 9 -25.01 3.30 23.86
C ALA A 9 -24.16 2.36 22.97
N VAL A 10 -22.91 2.10 23.35
CA VAL A 10 -22.18 0.95 22.82
C VAL A 10 -22.69 -0.28 23.58
N ILE A 11 -23.44 -1.15 22.90
CA ILE A 11 -23.94 -2.39 23.51
C ILE A 11 -22.84 -3.45 23.52
N LYS A 12 -22.07 -3.52 22.42
CA LYS A 12 -20.99 -4.47 22.23
C LYS A 12 -20.03 -3.96 21.16
N SER A 13 -18.73 -4.04 21.45
CA SER A 13 -17.66 -3.79 20.49
C SER A 13 -16.87 -5.07 20.24
N SER A 14 -16.45 -5.28 19.00
CA SER A 14 -15.41 -6.25 18.63
C SER A 14 -14.35 -5.57 17.76
N SER A 15 -13.28 -6.28 17.43
CA SER A 15 -12.29 -5.80 16.45
C SER A 15 -12.87 -5.57 15.05
N SER A 16 -14.06 -6.10 14.74
CA SER A 16 -14.64 -6.10 13.39
C SER A 16 -15.91 -5.27 13.25
N TYR A 17 -16.54 -4.86 14.36
CA TYR A 17 -17.76 -4.05 14.33
C TYR A 17 -18.05 -3.36 15.66
N ILE A 18 -18.83 -2.29 15.60
CA ILE A 18 -19.45 -1.65 16.76
C ILE A 18 -20.98 -1.74 16.59
N LEU A 19 -21.64 -2.25 17.63
CA LEU A 19 -23.10 -2.37 17.69
C LEU A 19 -23.69 -1.24 18.54
N PHE A 20 -24.60 -0.47 17.95
CA PHE A 20 -25.36 0.57 18.65
C PHE A 20 -26.82 0.17 18.81
N SER A 21 -27.43 0.55 19.94
CA SER A 21 -28.89 0.50 20.11
C SER A 21 -29.46 1.83 19.64
N ALA A 22 -30.35 1.82 18.67
CA ALA A 22 -31.21 2.96 18.39
C ALA A 22 -32.39 3.00 19.39
N PRO A 23 -32.96 4.18 19.70
CA PRO A 23 -34.07 4.33 20.65
C PRO A 23 -35.37 3.61 20.26
N ASP A 24 -35.54 3.29 18.99
CA ASP A 24 -36.68 2.58 18.41
C ASP A 24 -36.50 1.03 18.41
N GLY A 25 -35.41 0.54 19.00
CA GLY A 25 -35.09 -0.88 19.07
C GLY A 25 -34.37 -1.42 17.83
N LEU A 26 -34.02 -0.58 16.85
CA LEU A 26 -33.18 -0.98 15.71
C LEU A 26 -31.71 -1.05 16.14
N PHE A 27 -30.99 -2.06 15.65
CA PHE A 27 -29.55 -2.16 15.84
C PHE A 27 -28.80 -1.65 14.63
N VAL A 28 -27.83 -0.74 14.84
CA VAL A 28 -26.90 -0.29 13.79
C VAL A 28 -25.58 -1.01 13.98
N VAL A 29 -25.17 -1.77 12.96
CA VAL A 29 -23.86 -2.43 12.90
C VAL A 29 -22.93 -1.56 12.05
N LEU A 30 -22.01 -0.85 12.68
CA LEU A 30 -20.89 -0.26 11.96
C LEU A 30 -19.83 -1.34 11.79
N LYS A 31 -19.73 -1.91 10.58
CA LYS A 31 -18.62 -2.80 10.25
C LYS A 31 -17.35 -1.96 10.22
N LEU A 32 -16.42 -2.25 11.12
CA LEU A 32 -15.09 -1.66 11.08
C LEU A 32 -14.38 -2.36 9.92
N SER A 33 -14.45 -1.78 8.73
CA SER A 33 -13.67 -2.27 7.61
C SER A 33 -12.20 -2.07 7.93
N ASN A 34 -11.45 -3.17 8.10
CA ASN A 34 -10.02 -3.17 7.87
C ASN A 34 -9.83 -2.68 6.42
N MET A 35 -9.57 -1.38 6.23
CA MET A 35 -9.42 -0.80 4.91
C MET A 35 -8.15 -1.36 4.29
N ARG A 36 -8.34 -2.29 3.35
CA ARG A 36 -7.25 -2.79 2.51
C ARG A 36 -6.78 -1.67 1.60
N ILE A 37 -5.47 -1.53 1.46
CA ILE A 37 -4.84 -0.51 0.63
C ILE A 37 -4.24 -1.21 -0.58
N THR A 38 -4.75 -0.90 -1.77
CA THR A 38 -4.26 -1.47 -3.03
C THR A 38 -3.82 -0.40 -4.03
N THR A 39 -4.37 0.81 -3.92
CA THR A 39 -4.09 1.96 -4.79
C THR A 39 -3.03 2.87 -4.21
N ILE A 40 -2.28 3.55 -5.09
CA ILE A 40 -1.35 4.60 -4.68
C ILE A 40 -2.14 5.85 -4.28
N ASP A 41 -1.78 6.47 -3.15
CA ASP A 41 -2.36 7.75 -2.74
C ASP A 41 -1.72 8.90 -3.54
N HIS A 42 -2.39 9.33 -4.60
CA HIS A 42 -1.93 10.44 -5.45
C HIS A 42 -1.82 11.78 -4.70
N LYS A 43 -2.55 11.97 -3.59
CA LYS A 43 -2.37 13.18 -2.77
C LYS A 43 -1.06 13.10 -1.99
N GLY A 44 -0.80 11.95 -1.35
CA GLY A 44 0.42 11.68 -0.60
C GLY A 44 1.70 11.74 -1.43
N LEU A 45 1.64 11.49 -2.75
CA LEU A 45 2.79 11.62 -3.65
C LEU A 45 3.41 13.02 -3.63
N LYS A 46 2.59 14.08 -3.71
CA LYS A 46 3.07 15.47 -3.74
C LYS A 46 3.69 15.89 -2.42
N GLU A 47 3.04 15.56 -1.31
CA GLU A 47 3.53 15.85 0.03
C GLU A 47 4.86 15.14 0.29
N THR A 48 4.98 13.89 -0.14
CA THR A 48 6.22 13.12 -0.04
C THR A 48 7.34 13.73 -0.87
N ALA A 49 7.06 14.13 -2.11
CA ALA A 49 8.05 14.77 -2.98
C ALA A 49 8.63 16.05 -2.36
N CYS A 50 7.81 16.82 -1.61
CA CYS A 50 8.29 18.00 -0.89
C CYS A 50 9.20 17.69 0.32
N ASN A 51 9.10 16.48 0.88
CA ASN A 51 9.86 16.07 2.08
C ASN A 51 11.17 15.35 1.75
N ILE A 52 11.36 14.92 0.51
CA ILE A 52 12.56 14.21 0.06
C ILE A 52 13.45 15.21 -0.70
N PRO A 53 14.71 15.42 -0.27
CA PRO A 53 15.61 16.29 -1.01
C PRO A 53 15.80 15.80 -2.45
N PRO A 54 15.91 16.71 -3.45
CA PRO A 54 16.14 16.32 -4.84
C PRO A 54 17.38 15.42 -4.99
N ASN A 55 17.36 14.53 -5.97
CA ASN A 55 18.47 13.62 -6.30
C ASN A 55 18.95 12.75 -5.12
N THR A 56 18.08 12.50 -4.15
CA THR A 56 18.36 11.61 -3.02
C THR A 56 17.84 10.21 -3.35
N PRO A 57 18.67 9.16 -3.30
CA PRO A 57 18.21 7.79 -3.46
C PRO A 57 17.12 7.45 -2.45
N VAL A 58 16.07 6.79 -2.93
CA VAL A 58 14.92 6.38 -2.12
C VAL A 58 14.79 4.86 -2.18
N VAL A 59 14.60 4.25 -1.01
CA VAL A 59 14.24 2.84 -0.91
C VAL A 59 12.75 2.74 -0.60
N MET A 60 12.01 2.09 -1.49
CA MET A 60 10.59 1.80 -1.33
C MET A 60 10.42 0.47 -0.59
N LEU A 61 9.97 0.54 0.66
CA LEU A 61 9.48 -0.63 1.38
C LEU A 61 8.10 -1.01 0.84
N ASN A 62 8.00 -2.25 0.38
CA ASN A 62 6.76 -2.88 -0.03
C ASN A 62 6.45 -4.02 0.94
N LEU A 63 5.39 -3.87 1.73
CA LEU A 63 4.76 -4.99 2.43
C LEU A 63 3.60 -5.46 1.57
N LEU A 64 3.64 -6.71 1.12
CA LEU A 64 2.69 -7.24 0.14
C LEU A 64 1.88 -8.36 0.75
N ARG A 65 0.57 -8.25 0.59
CA ARG A 65 -0.36 -9.34 0.81
C ARG A 65 -1.11 -9.61 -0.48
N PHE A 66 -1.06 -10.84 -0.96
CA PHE A 66 -1.65 -11.23 -2.23
C PHE A 66 -3.09 -11.67 -2.04
N LYS A 67 -3.87 -11.57 -3.12
CA LYS A 67 -5.18 -12.20 -3.17
C LYS A 67 -5.01 -13.73 -3.15
N PRO A 68 -5.96 -14.44 -2.52
CA PRO A 68 -6.02 -15.89 -2.64
C PRO A 68 -6.15 -16.27 -4.13
N ASP A 69 -5.75 -17.50 -4.46
CA ASP A 69 -5.95 -18.09 -5.79
C ASP A 69 -5.16 -17.41 -6.93
N GLY A 70 -3.85 -17.23 -6.72
CA GLY A 70 -2.91 -16.86 -7.78
C GLY A 70 -2.46 -15.40 -7.80
N GLY A 71 -2.85 -14.58 -6.81
CA GLY A 71 -2.42 -13.18 -6.75
C GLY A 71 -0.89 -13.01 -6.76
N ARG A 72 -0.17 -13.90 -6.07
CA ARG A 72 1.31 -13.91 -6.06
C ARG A 72 1.90 -14.23 -7.44
N GLU A 73 1.29 -15.14 -8.17
CA GLU A 73 1.72 -15.51 -9.52
C GLU A 73 1.51 -14.36 -10.50
N ILE A 74 0.33 -13.73 -10.47
CA ILE A 74 0.02 -12.53 -11.26
C ILE A 74 1.04 -11.42 -10.96
N TYR A 75 1.40 -11.23 -9.69
CA TYR A 75 2.38 -10.21 -9.31
C TYR A 75 3.74 -10.43 -9.99
N TYR A 76 4.32 -11.62 -9.84
CA TYR A 76 5.67 -11.88 -10.34
C TYR A 76 5.74 -12.15 -11.84
N GLN A 77 4.70 -12.76 -12.42
CA GLN A 77 4.71 -13.13 -13.84
C GLN A 77 4.10 -12.08 -14.77
N GLN A 78 3.30 -11.15 -14.26
CA GLN A 78 2.61 -10.15 -15.09
C GLN A 78 2.96 -8.73 -14.64
N TYR A 79 2.75 -8.39 -13.37
CA TYR A 79 3.01 -7.03 -12.88
C TYR A 79 4.50 -6.64 -12.97
N ILE A 80 5.41 -7.47 -12.47
CA ILE A 80 6.85 -7.15 -12.49
C ILE A 80 7.39 -6.97 -13.93
N PRO A 81 7.11 -7.87 -14.90
CA PRO A 81 7.52 -7.65 -16.28
C PRO A 81 6.92 -6.38 -16.91
N SER A 82 5.62 -6.12 -16.72
CA SER A 82 4.98 -4.89 -17.23
C SER A 82 5.59 -3.62 -16.63
N PHE A 83 5.93 -3.66 -15.33
CA PHE A 83 6.61 -2.57 -14.66
C PHE A 83 8.02 -2.34 -15.25
N GLN A 84 8.79 -3.41 -15.48
CA GLN A 84 10.13 -3.32 -16.07
C GLN A 84 10.11 -2.81 -17.52
N GLU A 85 9.11 -3.22 -18.30
CA GLU A 85 8.91 -2.73 -19.67
C GLU A 85 8.62 -1.22 -19.66
N LEU A 86 7.75 -0.77 -18.73
CA LEU A 86 7.44 0.64 -18.57
C LEU A 86 8.68 1.46 -18.18
N THR A 87 9.46 1.02 -17.20
CA THR A 87 10.68 1.75 -16.80
C THR A 87 11.68 1.86 -17.95
N THR A 88 11.75 0.82 -18.80
CA THR A 88 12.57 0.84 -20.02
C THR A 88 12.04 1.87 -21.03
N LYS A 89 10.72 1.89 -21.29
CA LYS A 89 10.09 2.87 -22.19
C LYS A 89 10.30 4.32 -21.74
N LEU A 90 10.28 4.55 -20.43
CA LEU A 90 10.53 5.85 -19.81
C LEU A 90 12.02 6.21 -19.71
N GLN A 91 12.92 5.33 -20.16
CA GLN A 91 14.38 5.50 -20.09
C GLN A 91 14.86 5.76 -18.65
N LEU A 92 14.22 5.12 -17.68
CA LEU A 92 14.58 5.22 -16.28
C LEU A 92 15.61 4.13 -15.93
N GLU A 93 16.77 4.58 -15.47
CA GLU A 93 17.86 3.71 -15.00
C GLU A 93 17.97 3.74 -13.47
N GLY A 94 18.76 2.84 -12.89
CA GLY A 94 19.06 2.84 -11.45
C GLY A 94 17.96 2.27 -10.54
N ILE A 95 16.83 1.82 -11.08
CA ILE A 95 15.79 1.13 -10.32
C ILE A 95 16.19 -0.33 -10.12
N LYS A 96 16.33 -0.79 -8.87
CA LYS A 96 16.74 -2.17 -8.57
C LYS A 96 16.07 -2.74 -7.33
N LEU A 97 15.88 -4.05 -7.31
CA LEU A 97 15.50 -4.78 -6.10
C LEU A 97 16.73 -4.88 -5.19
N ALA A 98 16.76 -4.12 -4.10
CA ALA A 98 17.83 -4.16 -3.12
C ALA A 98 17.73 -5.40 -2.21
N TRP A 99 16.50 -5.80 -1.88
CA TRP A 99 16.23 -7.00 -1.08
C TRP A 99 14.80 -7.50 -1.28
N GLY A 100 14.58 -8.81 -1.17
CA GLY A 100 13.25 -9.41 -1.16
C GLY A 100 13.21 -10.69 -0.33
N GLY A 101 12.09 -10.94 0.33
CA GLY A 101 11.92 -12.14 1.17
C GLY A 101 10.47 -12.48 1.48
N ASN A 102 10.24 -13.74 1.85
CA ASN A 102 8.92 -14.24 2.23
C ASN A 102 8.76 -14.16 3.74
N VAL A 103 7.62 -13.69 4.19
CA VAL A 103 7.35 -13.53 5.62
C VAL A 103 7.07 -14.90 6.23
N SER A 104 7.95 -15.32 7.15
CA SER A 104 7.90 -16.66 7.76
C SER A 104 7.18 -16.70 9.12
N GLY A 105 6.79 -15.55 9.67
CA GLY A 105 6.14 -15.50 10.98
C GLY A 105 5.80 -14.08 11.43
N ARG A 106 5.07 -13.99 12.54
CA ARG A 106 4.62 -12.73 13.17
C ARG A 106 5.13 -12.69 14.60
N LEU A 107 6.11 -11.83 14.87
CA LEU A 107 6.72 -11.71 16.20
C LEU A 107 6.22 -10.47 16.96
N ALA A 108 5.97 -9.37 16.24
CA ALA A 108 5.50 -8.09 16.80
C ALA A 108 4.60 -7.36 15.78
N ILE A 109 3.53 -8.02 15.35
CA ILE A 109 2.57 -7.52 14.37
C ILE A 109 1.17 -7.71 14.96
N ALA A 110 0.25 -6.76 14.72
CA ALA A 110 -1.13 -6.88 15.17
C ALA A 110 -1.79 -8.17 14.61
N ASP A 111 -2.72 -8.75 15.35
CA ASP A 111 -3.35 -10.03 14.96
C ASP A 111 -4.09 -9.97 13.62
N ASN A 112 -4.56 -8.79 13.24
CA ASN A 112 -5.25 -8.54 11.99
C ASN A 112 -4.33 -8.03 10.86
N GLU A 113 -3.02 -8.01 11.08
CA GLU A 113 -2.02 -7.60 10.09
C GLU A 113 -1.12 -8.79 9.73
N TRP A 114 -1.01 -9.04 8.43
CA TRP A 114 -0.16 -10.09 7.90
C TRP A 114 0.27 -9.76 6.48
N TRP A 115 1.46 -10.23 6.13
CA TRP A 115 2.15 -9.96 4.87
C TRP A 115 2.69 -11.29 4.34
N ASP A 116 2.69 -11.47 3.04
CA ASP A 116 3.22 -12.66 2.37
C ASP A 116 4.68 -12.42 1.96
N ASP A 117 4.94 -11.28 1.32
CA ASP A 117 6.26 -10.89 0.81
C ASP A 117 6.64 -9.47 1.24
N VAL A 118 7.94 -9.24 1.39
CA VAL A 118 8.52 -7.91 1.63
C VAL A 118 9.57 -7.63 0.58
N LEU A 119 9.52 -6.45 -0.05
CA LEU A 119 10.50 -6.00 -1.04
C LEU A 119 11.05 -4.63 -0.66
N LEU A 120 12.34 -4.44 -0.88
CA LEU A 120 13.02 -3.15 -0.86
C LEU A 120 13.45 -2.81 -2.28
N VAL A 121 12.82 -1.81 -2.89
CA VAL A 121 13.13 -1.37 -4.25
C VAL A 121 13.81 -0.01 -4.19
N GLU A 122 15.05 0.07 -4.63
CA GLU A 122 15.82 1.32 -4.69
C GLU A 122 15.51 2.04 -6.00
N TYR A 123 15.31 3.36 -5.89
CA TYR A 123 15.20 4.31 -6.99
C TYR A 123 16.33 5.33 -6.87
N PRO A 124 16.87 5.85 -8.00
CA PRO A 124 17.92 6.87 -7.98
C PRO A 124 17.43 8.16 -7.30
N ASP A 125 16.14 8.47 -7.44
CA ASP A 125 15.46 9.56 -6.75
C ASP A 125 13.94 9.32 -6.67
N PHE A 126 13.25 10.13 -5.86
CA PHE A 126 11.79 10.06 -5.77
C PHE A 126 11.09 10.55 -7.05
N ALA A 127 11.73 11.42 -7.83
CA ALA A 127 11.16 11.95 -9.07
C ALA A 127 10.94 10.85 -10.12
N SER A 128 11.85 9.87 -10.18
CA SER A 128 11.74 8.69 -11.02
C SER A 128 10.53 7.84 -10.66
N PHE A 129 10.28 7.63 -9.36
CA PHE A 129 9.07 6.94 -8.91
C PHE A 129 7.80 7.74 -9.24
N LEU A 130 7.81 9.06 -9.01
CA LEU A 130 6.68 9.93 -9.31
C LEU A 130 6.30 9.90 -10.80
N LEU A 131 7.31 9.95 -11.68
CA LEU A 131 7.11 9.87 -13.13
C LEU A 131 6.39 8.58 -13.52
N ILE A 132 6.77 7.45 -12.93
CA ILE A 132 6.09 6.16 -13.17
C ILE A 132 4.65 6.22 -12.65
N ALA A 133 4.47 6.57 -11.37
CA ALA A 133 3.18 6.54 -10.69
C ALA A 133 2.12 7.46 -11.32
N GLU A 134 2.54 8.55 -11.97
CA GLU A 134 1.64 9.49 -12.65
C GLU A 134 1.44 9.15 -14.14
N SER A 135 2.23 8.24 -14.72
CA SER A 135 2.17 7.92 -16.14
C SER A 135 0.92 7.14 -16.55
N ASP A 136 0.44 7.42 -17.76
CA ASP A 136 -0.62 6.62 -18.39
C ASP A 136 -0.18 5.19 -18.64
N GLY A 137 1.10 4.98 -18.97
CA GLY A 137 1.69 3.64 -19.16
C GLY A 137 1.59 2.79 -17.89
N TYR A 138 1.85 3.36 -16.72
CA TYR A 138 1.64 2.64 -15.45
C TYR A 138 0.17 2.28 -15.27
N ARG A 139 -0.73 3.25 -15.40
CA ARG A 139 -2.17 3.06 -15.19
C ARG A 139 -2.78 2.02 -16.13
N ASN A 140 -2.32 1.97 -17.38
CA ASN A 140 -2.90 1.12 -18.41
C ASN A 140 -2.23 -0.25 -18.49
N ASP A 141 -0.91 -0.32 -18.32
CA ASP A 141 -0.14 -1.51 -18.70
C ASP A 141 0.39 -2.31 -17.49
N ALA A 142 0.56 -1.67 -16.33
CA ALA A 142 1.15 -2.31 -15.13
C ALA A 142 0.16 -2.37 -13.94
N GLU A 143 -0.49 -1.26 -13.61
CA GLU A 143 -1.41 -1.15 -12.48
C GLU A 143 -2.53 -2.21 -12.48
N PRO A 144 -3.16 -2.58 -13.63
CA PRO A 144 -4.21 -3.59 -13.62
C PRO A 144 -3.74 -4.95 -13.07
N PHE A 145 -2.51 -5.37 -13.39
CA PHE A 145 -1.92 -6.59 -12.83
C PHE A 145 -1.63 -6.44 -11.34
N ARG A 146 -1.16 -5.27 -10.89
CA ARG A 146 -0.95 -5.00 -9.45
C ARG A 146 -2.26 -5.09 -8.67
N LEU A 147 -3.32 -4.48 -9.19
CA LEU A 147 -4.66 -4.49 -8.58
C LEU A 147 -5.30 -5.87 -8.62
N ALA A 148 -5.03 -6.67 -9.66
CA ALA A 148 -5.45 -8.06 -9.72
C ALA A 148 -4.71 -8.93 -8.69
N ALA A 149 -3.42 -8.69 -8.48
CA ALA A 149 -2.55 -9.47 -7.60
C ALA A 149 -2.71 -9.17 -6.10
N ILE A 150 -2.78 -7.88 -5.73
CA ILE A 150 -2.62 -7.42 -4.35
C ILE A 150 -3.97 -7.33 -3.64
N ASP A 151 -3.99 -7.91 -2.44
CA ASP A 151 -5.12 -7.83 -1.51
C ASP A 151 -4.96 -6.66 -0.53
N ASP A 152 -3.75 -6.45 -0.01
CA ASP A 152 -3.38 -5.30 0.82
C ASP A 152 -1.89 -5.01 0.63
N CYS A 153 -1.48 -3.74 0.78
CA CYS A 153 -0.08 -3.36 0.75
C CYS A 153 0.25 -2.17 1.64
N ARG A 154 1.52 -2.07 2.01
CA ARG A 154 2.14 -0.81 2.42
C ARG A 154 3.24 -0.49 1.43
N LEU A 155 3.23 0.75 0.95
CA LEU A 155 4.27 1.29 0.09
C LEU A 155 4.83 2.53 0.78
N ILE A 156 6.05 2.42 1.31
CA ILE A 156 6.62 3.42 2.19
C ILE A 156 7.96 3.88 1.60
N PRO A 157 8.09 5.14 1.19
CA PRO A 157 9.36 5.71 0.75
C PRO A 157 10.25 5.98 1.96
N MET A 158 11.51 5.56 1.87
CA MET A 158 12.50 5.74 2.92
C MET A 158 13.77 6.37 2.35
N VAL A 159 14.33 7.33 3.07
CA VAL A 159 15.66 7.90 2.82
C VAL A 159 16.61 7.44 3.92
N GLY A 160 17.85 7.14 3.56
CA GLY A 160 18.86 6.73 4.52
C GLY A 160 19.22 7.86 5.49
N PHE A 161 19.18 7.59 6.80
CA PHE A 161 19.61 8.54 7.82
C PHE A 161 21.10 8.43 8.16
N MET A 162 21.74 7.32 7.78
CA MET A 162 23.16 7.12 8.01
C MET A 162 23.95 7.73 6.85
N LYS A 163 24.73 8.77 7.15
CA LYS A 163 25.80 9.21 6.28
C LYS A 163 26.97 8.25 6.50
N GLU A 164 27.47 7.67 5.42
CA GLU A 164 28.80 7.02 5.44
C GLU A 164 29.88 8.00 5.93
#